data_AF-A0A8E2JIB6-F1
#
_entry.id   AF-A0A8E2JIB6-F1
#
_cell.length_a   1.000
_cell.length_b   1.000
_cell.length_c   1.000
_cell.angle_alpha   90.00
_cell.angle_beta   90.00
_cell.angle_gamma   90.00
#
_symmetry.space_group_name_H-M   'P 1'
#
loop_
_entity.id
_entity.type
_entity.pdbx_description
1 polymer ?
#
loop_
_entity_poly.entity_id
_entity_poly.type
_entity_poly.pdbx_seq_one_letter_code
_entity_poly.pdbx_strand_id
1 'polypeptide(L)'
;IPEEQVSFSYDFLHSIFALKEWSHGFFYTPKEAAPLSIRPGTAMYLLDARLDPHLPKAPGRDGARLVVFFPEDAPDVGQKEPTDVYRKVLLFVCNSPSSLDRNPRLFQFMGVYDQQRWSDIVDYNTALKQVPQYVKEFWAEQLSAVGRPEWVTKALRHHFFAQPSYAGHIYQEPEDRPKFLAALEKYGATLQEWEKETDVKMNYLGKDNILKAFETEDANDPPGLRFWWEYLTCVGWDEDLYSLLVELQKKSTHLR
;
A
#
# COMPACT_ATOMS: atom_id res chain seq x y z
N ILE A 1 11.12 8.19 25.03
CA ILE A 1 10.47 9.00 23.97
C ILE A 1 10.48 10.45 24.43
N PRO A 2 11.10 11.38 23.69
CA PRO A 2 11.19 12.79 24.06
C PRO A 2 9.80 13.42 24.22
N GLU A 3 9.66 14.33 25.20
CA GLU A 3 8.43 15.10 25.41
C GLU A 3 8.13 16.02 24.21
N GLU A 4 9.16 16.66 23.67
CA GLU A 4 9.09 17.43 22.43
C GLU A 4 9.85 16.73 21.31
N GLN A 5 9.13 16.42 20.23
CA GLN A 5 9.72 15.77 19.05
C GLN A 5 9.90 16.74 17.90
N VAL A 6 11.02 16.58 17.21
CA VAL A 6 11.33 17.29 15.97
C VAL A 6 10.59 16.61 14.82
N SER A 7 10.07 17.41 13.91
CA SER A 7 9.52 16.92 12.64
C SER A 7 10.54 17.01 11.52
N PHE A 8 10.43 16.09 10.57
CA PHE A 8 11.34 15.92 9.43
C PHE A 8 10.61 16.23 8.13
N SER A 9 11.26 16.90 7.19
CA SER A 9 10.65 17.14 5.88
C SER A 9 10.66 15.88 5.01
N TYR A 10 9.69 15.79 4.10
CA TYR A 10 9.64 14.72 3.10
C TYR A 10 10.96 14.56 2.33
N ASP A 11 11.51 15.66 1.81
CA ASP A 11 12.74 15.66 1.02
C ASP A 11 13.95 15.19 1.83
N PHE A 12 14.01 15.56 3.11
CA PHE A 12 15.06 15.10 4.01
C PHE A 12 15.01 13.59 4.17
N LEU A 13 13.83 13.03 4.48
CA LEU A 13 13.64 11.58 4.63
C LEU A 13 13.93 10.82 3.32
N HIS A 14 13.50 11.35 2.17
CA HIS A 14 13.81 10.76 0.87
C HIS A 14 15.30 10.72 0.58
N SER A 15 16.00 11.85 0.83
CA SER A 15 17.42 11.95 0.54
C SER A 15 18.28 11.08 1.45
N ILE A 16 17.96 11.01 2.74
CA ILE A 16 18.81 10.35 3.74
C ILE A 16 18.67 8.82 3.72
N PHE A 17 17.50 8.31 3.33
CA PHE A 17 17.24 6.87 3.22
C PHE A 17 17.23 6.35 1.78
N ALA A 18 17.44 7.23 0.79
CA ALA A 18 17.39 6.92 -0.63
C ALA A 18 16.11 6.17 -1.02
N LEU A 19 14.97 6.77 -0.67
CA LEU A 19 13.66 6.11 -0.72
C LEU A 19 13.07 6.02 -2.12
N LYS A 20 12.45 4.88 -2.39
CA LYS A 20 11.57 4.63 -3.53
C LYS A 20 10.18 4.26 -3.02
N GLU A 21 9.15 4.85 -3.60
CA GLU A 21 7.76 4.51 -3.28
C GLU A 21 7.39 3.17 -3.93
N TRP A 22 6.71 2.31 -3.18
CA TRP A 22 6.19 1.02 -3.67
C TRP A 22 4.67 1.01 -3.77
N SER A 23 4.02 1.54 -2.74
CA SER A 23 2.58 1.77 -2.69
C SER A 23 2.33 3.07 -1.96
N HIS A 24 1.13 3.63 -2.07
CA HIS A 24 0.84 4.94 -1.49
C HIS A 24 1.26 5.03 0.00
N GLY A 25 2.20 5.92 0.29
CA GLY A 25 2.69 6.17 1.64
C GLY A 25 3.66 5.11 2.18
N PHE A 26 3.99 4.07 1.42
CA PHE A 26 4.95 3.03 1.78
C PHE A 26 6.19 3.11 0.88
N PHE A 27 7.34 3.26 1.51
CA PHE A 27 8.62 3.50 0.89
C PHE A 27 9.63 2.48 1.37
N TYR A 28 10.61 2.19 0.52
CA TYR A 28 11.72 1.30 0.86
C TYR A 28 13.02 1.84 0.28
N THR A 29 14.15 1.38 0.81
CA THR A 29 15.48 1.57 0.22
C THR A 29 15.76 0.42 -0.75
N PRO A 30 15.86 0.66 -2.08
CA PRO A 30 16.28 -0.36 -3.04
C PRO A 30 17.70 -0.87 -2.77
N LYS A 31 17.99 -2.12 -3.16
CA LYS A 31 19.33 -2.73 -3.02
C LYS A 31 20.44 -1.86 -3.63
N GLU A 32 20.18 -1.26 -4.79
CA GLU A 32 21.13 -0.45 -5.55
C GLU A 32 21.42 0.88 -4.85
N ALA A 33 20.45 1.40 -4.10
CA ALA A 33 20.55 2.66 -3.37
C ALA A 33 21.06 2.47 -1.94
N ALA A 34 21.27 1.22 -1.50
CA ALA A 34 21.77 0.89 -0.16
C ALA A 34 23.02 1.70 0.23
N PRO A 35 24.07 1.87 -0.60
CA PRO A 35 25.27 2.62 -0.21
C PRO A 35 25.02 4.11 0.09
N LEU A 36 23.91 4.67 -0.38
CA LEU A 36 23.52 6.07 -0.19
C LEU A 36 22.61 6.27 1.03
N SER A 37 22.08 5.19 1.60
CA SER A 37 21.16 5.22 2.73
C SER A 37 21.91 5.13 4.05
N ILE A 38 21.48 5.89 5.05
CA ILE A 38 21.99 5.76 6.43
C ILE A 38 21.62 4.42 7.08
N ARG A 39 20.60 3.73 6.55
CA ARG A 39 20.13 2.44 7.04
C ARG A 39 19.61 1.60 5.86
N PRO A 40 20.48 0.86 5.17
CA PRO A 40 20.09 -0.01 4.06
C PRO A 40 19.01 -1.03 4.42
N GLY A 41 18.18 -1.41 3.45
CA GLY A 41 17.14 -2.42 3.64
C GLY A 41 15.98 -1.98 4.54
N THR A 42 15.87 -0.68 4.80
CA THR A 42 14.78 -0.09 5.59
C THR A 42 13.52 0.08 4.74
N ALA A 43 12.39 -0.31 5.31
CA ALA A 43 11.08 0.09 4.84
C ALA A 43 10.51 1.15 5.79
N MET A 44 9.68 2.05 5.27
CA MET A 44 9.01 3.05 6.06
C MET A 44 7.62 3.42 5.53
N TYR A 45 6.76 3.79 6.44
CA TYR A 45 5.50 4.45 6.16
C TYR A 45 5.65 5.96 6.38
N LEU A 46 5.35 6.76 5.36
CA LEU A 46 5.19 8.21 5.44
C LEU A 46 3.71 8.54 5.21
N LEU A 47 2.94 8.65 6.29
CA LEU A 47 1.47 8.71 6.24
C LEU A 47 0.93 10.06 6.64
N ASP A 48 -0.28 10.37 6.18
CA ASP A 48 -0.99 11.62 6.48
C ASP A 48 -2.20 11.30 7.36
N ALA A 49 -2.23 11.85 8.58
CA ALA A 49 -3.30 11.59 9.53
C ALA A 49 -4.68 12.08 9.06
N ARG A 50 -4.75 12.92 8.02
CA ARG A 50 -6.02 13.33 7.41
C ARG A 50 -6.64 12.20 6.59
N LEU A 51 -5.80 11.46 5.85
CA LEU A 51 -6.24 10.35 5.01
C LEU A 51 -6.48 9.09 5.84
N ASP A 52 -5.69 8.91 6.90
CA ASP A 52 -5.75 7.78 7.81
C ASP A 52 -6.05 8.26 9.25
N PRO A 53 -7.33 8.48 9.62
CA PRO A 53 -7.69 9.07 10.92
C PRO A 53 -7.42 8.14 12.12
N HIS A 54 -7.12 6.87 11.87
CA HIS A 54 -6.84 5.85 12.89
C HIS A 54 -5.35 5.57 13.09
N LEU A 55 -4.47 6.39 12.52
CA LEU A 55 -3.04 6.31 12.80
C LEU A 55 -2.75 6.49 14.29
N PRO A 56 -1.58 6.01 14.76
CA PRO A 56 -1.12 6.24 16.12
C PRO A 56 -1.22 7.72 16.52
N LYS A 57 -1.93 8.00 17.62
CA LYS A 57 -2.11 9.38 18.11
C LYS A 57 -0.88 9.92 18.85
N ALA A 58 0.03 9.03 19.24
CA ALA A 58 1.28 9.35 19.91
C ALA A 58 2.32 8.28 19.56
N PRO A 59 3.62 8.59 19.61
CA PRO A 59 4.66 7.59 19.36
C PRO A 59 4.59 6.45 20.38
N GLY A 60 4.96 5.25 19.94
CA GLY A 60 4.89 4.05 20.77
C GLY A 60 3.49 3.46 20.92
N ARG A 61 2.48 3.97 20.19
CA ARG A 61 1.10 3.49 20.24
C ARG A 61 0.73 2.76 18.97
N ASP A 62 -0.15 1.77 19.08
CA ASP A 62 -0.70 1.10 17.91
C ASP A 62 -1.65 2.01 17.13
N GLY A 63 -1.95 1.61 15.90
CA GLY A 63 -2.93 2.28 15.06
C GLY A 63 -3.32 1.44 13.87
N ALA A 64 -4.05 2.04 12.94
CA ALA A 64 -4.42 1.41 11.68
C ALA A 64 -4.48 2.46 10.58
N ARG A 65 -4.27 2.02 9.35
CA ARG A 65 -4.51 2.83 8.15
C ARG A 65 -5.53 2.17 7.24
N LEU A 66 -6.15 2.97 6.39
CA LEU A 66 -7.12 2.52 5.41
C LEU A 66 -6.40 2.26 4.09
N VAL A 67 -6.54 1.06 3.56
CA VAL A 67 -6.04 0.69 2.24
C VAL A 67 -7.14 0.01 1.44
N VAL A 68 -7.07 0.08 0.12
CA VAL A 68 -8.04 -0.62 -0.75
C VAL A 68 -7.54 -2.01 -1.14
N PHE A 69 -6.23 -2.11 -1.39
CA PHE A 69 -5.55 -3.36 -1.68
C PHE A 69 -4.27 -3.45 -0.87
N PHE A 70 -3.93 -4.67 -0.44
CA PHE A 70 -2.62 -4.92 0.14
C PHE A 70 -1.57 -4.95 -0.97
N PRO A 71 -0.46 -4.23 -0.82
CA PRO A 71 0.63 -4.30 -1.78
C PRO A 71 1.17 -5.72 -1.90
N GLU A 72 1.45 -6.17 -3.13
CA GLU A 72 2.29 -7.34 -3.37
C GLU A 72 3.71 -7.07 -2.81
N ASP A 73 4.46 -8.12 -2.49
CA ASP A 73 5.80 -7.96 -1.91
C ASP A 73 6.74 -7.19 -2.85
N ALA A 74 7.47 -6.20 -2.32
CA ALA A 74 8.38 -5.39 -3.12
C ALA A 74 9.59 -6.22 -3.59
N PRO A 75 9.84 -6.32 -4.92
CA PRO A 75 10.72 -7.35 -5.50
C PRO A 75 12.21 -7.16 -5.16
N ASP A 76 12.64 -5.92 -4.91
CA ASP A 76 14.06 -5.57 -4.82
C ASP A 76 14.51 -5.25 -3.40
N VAL A 77 13.72 -5.57 -2.39
CA VAL A 77 14.12 -5.34 -1.00
C VAL A 77 15.17 -6.38 -0.63
N GLY A 78 16.26 -5.95 0.00
CA GLY A 78 17.42 -6.76 0.43
C GLY A 78 17.15 -7.89 1.42
N GLN A 79 15.91 -8.33 1.57
CA GLN A 79 15.47 -9.22 2.65
C GLN A 79 15.33 -10.67 2.20
N LYS A 80 15.43 -11.57 3.18
CA LYS A 80 15.50 -13.03 2.95
C LYS A 80 14.15 -13.65 2.61
N GLU A 81 13.05 -13.05 3.07
CA GLU A 81 11.68 -13.54 2.87
C GLU A 81 10.73 -12.40 2.46
N PRO A 82 9.72 -12.66 1.60
CA PRO A 82 8.84 -11.61 1.05
C PRO A 82 8.06 -10.80 2.12
N THR A 83 7.66 -11.45 3.22
CA THR A 83 6.87 -10.83 4.30
C THR A 83 7.68 -10.01 5.30
N ASP A 84 9.01 -10.12 5.29
CA ASP A 84 9.84 -9.38 6.26
C ASP A 84 9.83 -7.88 5.98
N VAL A 85 9.46 -7.46 4.76
CA VAL A 85 9.49 -6.05 4.32
C VAL A 85 8.51 -5.19 5.12
N TYR A 86 7.48 -5.84 5.67
CA TYR A 86 6.43 -5.24 6.49
C TYR A 86 6.68 -5.40 8.00
N ARG A 87 7.83 -5.97 8.39
CA ARG A 87 8.28 -6.06 9.78
C ARG A 87 9.33 -5.01 10.06
N LYS A 88 9.32 -4.50 11.30
CA LYS A 88 10.23 -3.46 11.80
C LYS A 88 10.32 -2.25 10.86
N VAL A 89 9.17 -1.84 10.33
CA VAL A 89 9.00 -0.70 9.44
C VAL A 89 9.02 0.59 10.26
N LEU A 90 9.70 1.62 9.77
CA LEU A 90 9.69 2.92 10.43
C LEU A 90 8.37 3.64 10.11
N LEU A 91 7.68 4.17 11.12
CA LEU A 91 6.47 4.95 10.89
C LEU A 91 6.73 6.43 11.13
N PHE A 92 6.35 7.23 10.15
CA PHE A 92 6.35 8.68 10.21
C PHE A 92 4.96 9.21 9.84
N VAL A 93 4.44 10.15 10.63
CA VAL A 93 3.09 10.69 10.43
C VAL A 93 3.13 12.19 10.28
N CYS A 94 2.50 12.69 9.22
CA CYS A 94 2.25 14.11 8.99
C CYS A 94 0.95 14.50 9.70
N ASN A 95 1.08 15.36 10.71
CA ASN A 95 -0.03 15.93 11.47
C ASN A 95 -0.33 17.39 11.08
N SER A 96 0.29 17.91 10.01
CA SER A 96 0.17 19.33 9.64
C SER A 96 -1.28 19.66 9.22
N PRO A 97 -1.96 20.59 9.92
CA PRO A 97 -3.34 20.97 9.62
C PRO A 97 -3.50 21.87 8.38
N SER A 98 -2.40 22.25 7.70
CA SER A 98 -2.42 23.27 6.64
C SER A 98 -2.14 22.68 5.26
N SER A 99 -3.21 22.50 4.48
CA SER A 99 -3.32 22.17 3.04
C SER A 99 -2.41 21.05 2.49
N LEU A 100 -2.97 20.23 1.58
CA LEU A 100 -2.18 19.29 0.75
C LEU A 100 -1.04 20.00 -0.03
N ASP A 101 -1.08 21.34 -0.10
CA ASP A 101 -0.21 22.20 -0.89
C ASP A 101 0.93 22.89 -0.12
N ARG A 102 1.00 22.82 1.23
CA ARG A 102 2.16 23.38 1.94
C ARG A 102 3.32 22.41 1.91
N ASN A 103 4.22 22.65 0.97
CA ASN A 103 5.57 22.14 1.00
C ASN A 103 6.42 23.03 1.93
N PRO A 104 7.21 22.47 2.88
CA PRO A 104 7.40 21.04 3.12
C PRO A 104 6.36 20.41 4.06
N ARG A 105 5.87 19.23 3.69
CA ARG A 105 5.16 18.33 4.61
C ARG A 105 6.13 17.88 5.70
N LEU A 106 5.73 18.05 6.96
CA LEU A 106 6.54 17.76 8.14
C LEU A 106 5.99 16.51 8.83
N PHE A 107 6.87 15.53 9.00
CA PHE A 107 6.55 14.21 9.53
C PHE A 107 7.20 13.98 10.89
N GLN A 108 6.43 13.44 11.83
CA GLN A 108 6.89 13.06 13.15
C GLN A 108 7.20 11.56 13.20
N PHE A 109 8.32 11.18 13.81
CA PHE A 109 8.68 9.77 13.98
C PHE A 109 7.83 9.11 15.08
N MET A 110 7.05 8.10 14.70
CA MET A 110 6.11 7.44 15.61
C MET A 110 6.67 6.16 16.23
N GLY A 111 7.79 5.65 15.71
CA GLY A 111 8.45 4.43 16.18
C GLY A 111 8.63 3.38 15.08
N VAL A 112 8.87 2.15 15.52
CA VAL A 112 9.08 0.97 14.70
C VAL A 112 7.84 0.07 14.83
N TYR A 113 7.33 -0.40 13.70
CA TYR A 113 6.05 -1.11 13.64
C TYR A 113 6.18 -2.41 12.86
N ASP A 114 5.39 -3.39 13.26
CA ASP A 114 5.06 -4.54 12.44
C ASP A 114 3.68 -4.33 11.83
N GLN A 115 3.59 -4.53 10.52
CA GLN A 115 2.34 -4.69 9.81
C GLN A 115 2.11 -6.19 9.64
N GLN A 116 1.15 -6.71 10.40
CA GLN A 116 0.72 -8.09 10.24
C GLN A 116 -0.33 -8.12 9.13
N ARG A 117 -0.20 -9.03 8.16
CA ARG A 117 -1.17 -9.18 7.04
C ARG A 117 -2.53 -9.76 7.45
N TRP A 118 -2.86 -9.76 8.74
CA TRP A 118 -4.21 -10.10 9.22
C TRP A 118 -5.00 -8.82 9.36
N SER A 119 -5.83 -8.56 8.35
CA SER A 119 -6.57 -7.30 8.21
C SER A 119 -8.06 -7.54 8.03
N ASP A 120 -8.85 -6.68 8.65
CA ASP A 120 -10.31 -6.73 8.57
C ASP A 120 -10.83 -5.86 7.42
N ILE A 121 -11.83 -6.38 6.70
CA ILE A 121 -12.57 -5.60 5.71
C ILE A 121 -13.43 -4.57 6.43
N VAL A 122 -13.42 -3.33 5.95
CA VAL A 122 -14.38 -2.32 6.36
C VAL A 122 -15.72 -2.64 5.70
N ASP A 123 -16.70 -3.08 6.49
CA ASP A 123 -18.02 -3.43 5.97
C ASP A 123 -18.72 -2.23 5.30
N TYR A 124 -19.69 -2.52 4.44
CA TYR A 124 -20.41 -1.51 3.66
C TYR A 124 -20.96 -0.34 4.51
N ASN A 125 -21.59 -0.63 5.64
CA ASN A 125 -22.20 0.40 6.47
C ASN A 125 -21.14 1.26 7.15
N THR A 126 -20.05 0.65 7.62
CA THR A 126 -18.90 1.38 8.19
C THR A 126 -18.21 2.22 7.12
N ALA A 127 -18.00 1.70 5.91
CA ALA A 127 -17.39 2.43 4.81
C ALA A 127 -18.26 3.63 4.37
N LEU A 128 -19.58 3.51 4.39
CA LEU A 128 -20.47 4.63 4.09
C LEU A 128 -20.49 5.70 5.19
N LYS A 129 -20.54 5.30 6.47
CA LYS A 129 -20.77 6.22 7.59
C LYS A 129 -19.49 6.81 8.17
N GLN A 130 -18.40 6.05 8.20
CA GLN A 130 -17.20 6.39 8.94
C GLN A 130 -16.03 6.81 8.05
N VAL A 131 -15.97 6.35 6.80
CA VAL A 131 -14.93 6.78 5.86
C VAL A 131 -15.34 8.10 5.21
N PRO A 132 -14.62 9.20 5.46
CA PRO A 132 -14.97 10.50 4.88
C PRO A 132 -14.90 10.50 3.36
N GLN A 133 -15.73 11.33 2.72
CA GLN A 133 -15.79 11.40 1.26
C GLN A 133 -14.45 11.77 0.62
N TYR A 134 -13.71 12.71 1.21
CA TYR A 134 -12.40 13.12 0.69
C TYR A 134 -11.36 11.98 0.71
N VAL A 135 -11.49 11.00 1.61
CA VAL A 135 -10.63 9.80 1.62
C VAL A 135 -10.97 8.89 0.44
N LYS A 136 -12.26 8.72 0.14
CA LYS A 136 -12.73 7.96 -1.03
C LYS A 136 -12.29 8.62 -2.33
N GLU A 137 -12.40 9.93 -2.41
CA GLU A 137 -11.94 10.73 -3.55
C GLU A 137 -10.43 10.60 -3.75
N PHE A 138 -9.66 10.69 -2.67
CA PHE A 138 -8.22 10.47 -2.69
C PHE A 138 -7.87 9.09 -3.25
N TRP A 139 -8.46 8.02 -2.72
CA TRP A 139 -8.19 6.67 -3.20
C TRP A 139 -8.69 6.43 -4.62
N ALA A 140 -9.82 7.02 -5.00
CA ALA A 140 -10.31 6.94 -6.37
C ALA A 140 -9.34 7.61 -7.36
N GLU A 141 -8.72 8.73 -6.98
CA GLU A 141 -7.65 9.36 -7.77
C GLU A 141 -6.43 8.45 -7.87
N GLN A 142 -5.95 7.87 -6.77
CA GLN A 142 -4.80 6.96 -6.78
C GLN A 142 -5.04 5.71 -7.65
N LEU A 143 -6.22 5.09 -7.55
CA LEU A 143 -6.57 3.87 -8.27
C LEU A 143 -6.85 4.12 -9.76
N SER A 144 -7.30 5.32 -10.11
CA SER A 144 -7.54 5.72 -11.51
C SER A 144 -6.35 6.45 -12.15
N ALA A 145 -5.26 6.66 -11.42
CA ALA A 145 -4.11 7.42 -11.90
C ALA A 145 -3.42 6.75 -13.11
N VAL A 146 -3.03 7.60 -14.07
CA VAL A 146 -2.18 7.19 -15.19
C VAL A 146 -0.80 6.82 -14.63
N GLY A 147 -0.31 5.63 -14.94
CA GLY A 147 0.97 5.13 -14.42
C GLY A 147 0.91 4.54 -13.01
N ARG A 148 -0.28 4.19 -12.51
CA ARG A 148 -0.41 3.40 -11.26
C ARG A 148 0.42 2.09 -11.36
N PRO A 149 0.90 1.54 -10.22
CA PRO A 149 1.66 0.31 -10.22
C PRO A 149 0.92 -0.86 -10.88
N GLU A 150 1.67 -1.77 -11.52
CA GLU A 150 1.11 -2.92 -12.24
C GLU A 150 0.29 -3.84 -11.30
N TRP A 151 0.79 -4.08 -10.09
CA TRP A 151 0.10 -4.89 -9.09
C TRP A 151 -1.27 -4.31 -8.70
N VAL A 152 -1.42 -2.97 -8.67
CA VAL A 152 -2.71 -2.30 -8.43
C VAL A 152 -3.66 -2.55 -9.60
N THR A 153 -3.16 -2.46 -10.83
CA THR A 153 -3.96 -2.76 -12.03
C THR A 153 -4.46 -4.20 -12.02
N LYS A 154 -3.59 -5.15 -11.66
CA LYS A 154 -3.94 -6.56 -11.50
C LYS A 154 -5.00 -6.75 -10.40
N ALA A 155 -4.83 -6.12 -9.24
CA ALA A 155 -5.81 -6.21 -8.14
C ALA A 155 -7.19 -5.65 -8.54
N LEU A 156 -7.23 -4.49 -9.20
CA LEU A 156 -8.46 -3.91 -9.75
C LEU A 156 -9.11 -4.82 -10.79
N ARG A 157 -8.31 -5.40 -11.70
CA ARG A 157 -8.80 -6.34 -12.72
C ARG A 157 -9.50 -7.52 -12.08
N HIS A 158 -8.86 -8.18 -11.11
CA HIS A 158 -9.44 -9.33 -10.41
C HIS A 158 -10.69 -8.96 -9.59
N HIS A 159 -10.77 -7.73 -9.09
CA HIS A 159 -11.92 -7.26 -8.34
C HIS A 159 -13.14 -7.03 -9.24
N PHE A 160 -12.98 -6.29 -10.33
CA PHE A 160 -14.09 -5.91 -11.20
C PHE A 160 -14.45 -6.96 -12.27
N PHE A 161 -13.52 -7.84 -12.60
CA PHE A 161 -13.70 -8.84 -13.63
C PHE A 161 -13.29 -10.20 -13.08
N ALA A 162 -14.28 -11.02 -12.73
CA ALA A 162 -14.04 -12.36 -12.23
C ALA A 162 -13.18 -13.15 -13.23
N GLN A 163 -12.07 -13.71 -12.74
CA GLN A 163 -11.24 -14.58 -13.55
C GLN A 163 -12.02 -15.89 -13.83
N PRO A 164 -12.05 -16.38 -15.07
CA PRO A 164 -12.66 -17.66 -15.38
C PRO A 164 -12.09 -18.77 -14.51
N SER A 165 -12.96 -19.59 -13.92
CA SER A 165 -12.53 -20.75 -13.14
C SER A 165 -12.34 -21.97 -14.04
N TYR A 166 -11.35 -22.81 -13.71
CA TYR A 166 -11.16 -24.08 -14.42
C TYR A 166 -12.34 -25.02 -14.17
N ALA A 167 -13.13 -25.26 -15.21
CA ALA A 167 -14.23 -26.23 -15.20
C ALA A 167 -13.94 -27.46 -16.08
N GLY A 168 -12.67 -27.67 -16.42
CA GLY A 168 -12.21 -28.75 -17.29
C GLY A 168 -12.07 -30.09 -16.56
N HIS A 169 -11.67 -31.11 -17.32
CA HIS A 169 -11.47 -32.46 -16.78
C HIS A 169 -10.30 -32.50 -15.79
N ILE A 170 -10.43 -33.18 -14.65
CA ILE A 170 -9.34 -33.32 -13.67
C ILE A 170 -8.55 -34.59 -13.99
N TYR A 171 -7.22 -34.51 -13.96
CA TYR A 171 -6.37 -35.67 -14.17
C TYR A 171 -6.52 -36.68 -13.02
N GLN A 172 -7.10 -37.85 -13.31
CA GLN A 172 -7.29 -38.93 -12.33
C GLN A 172 -6.51 -40.18 -12.72
N GLU A 173 -6.60 -40.62 -13.98
CA GLU A 173 -5.90 -41.81 -14.49
C GLU A 173 -5.00 -41.48 -15.70
N PRO A 174 -3.97 -42.29 -16.01
CA PRO A 174 -3.11 -42.08 -17.18
C PRO A 174 -3.87 -41.96 -18.52
N GLU A 175 -4.99 -42.67 -18.65
CA GLU A 175 -5.89 -42.69 -19.80
C GLU A 175 -6.61 -41.35 -20.02
N ASP A 176 -6.76 -40.55 -18.96
CA ASP A 176 -7.38 -39.23 -18.98
C ASP A 176 -6.43 -38.12 -19.43
N ARG A 177 -5.12 -38.42 -19.54
CA ARG A 177 -4.10 -37.45 -19.91
C ARG A 177 -4.46 -36.63 -21.16
N PRO A 178 -4.94 -37.23 -22.28
CA PRO A 178 -5.29 -36.45 -23.46
C PRO A 178 -6.46 -35.49 -23.22
N LYS A 179 -7.47 -35.90 -22.43
CA LYS A 179 -8.64 -35.08 -22.10
C LYS A 179 -8.27 -33.94 -21.15
N PHE A 180 -7.42 -34.22 -20.17
CA PHE A 180 -6.87 -33.21 -19.25
C PHE A 180 -6.08 -32.14 -20.01
N LEU A 181 -5.17 -32.55 -20.90
CA LEU A 181 -4.36 -31.62 -21.70
C LEU A 181 -5.23 -30.75 -22.61
N ALA A 182 -6.21 -31.34 -23.31
CA ALA A 182 -7.14 -30.57 -24.14
C ALA A 182 -7.98 -29.57 -23.32
N ALA A 183 -8.40 -29.95 -22.11
CA ALA A 183 -9.13 -29.06 -21.21
C ALA A 183 -8.25 -27.91 -20.67
N LEU A 184 -6.97 -28.17 -20.38
CA LEU A 184 -6.00 -27.14 -20.02
C LEU A 184 -5.73 -26.16 -21.15
N GLU A 185 -5.57 -26.64 -22.39
CA GLU A 185 -5.37 -25.78 -23.56
C GLU A 185 -6.58 -24.86 -23.78
N LYS A 186 -7.79 -25.42 -23.70
CA LYS A 186 -9.03 -24.64 -23.78
C LYS A 186 -9.10 -23.57 -22.69
N TYR A 187 -8.78 -23.93 -21.45
CA TYR A 187 -8.77 -22.97 -20.35
C TYR A 187 -7.71 -21.88 -20.54
N GLY A 188 -6.52 -22.24 -21.03
CA GLY A 188 -5.47 -21.27 -21.39
C GLY A 188 -5.94 -20.27 -22.43
N ALA A 189 -6.67 -20.71 -23.47
CA ALA A 189 -7.27 -19.81 -24.45
C ALA A 189 -8.33 -18.88 -23.83
N THR A 190 -9.19 -19.40 -22.94
CA THR A 190 -10.18 -18.59 -22.21
C THR A 190 -9.51 -17.54 -21.31
N LEU A 191 -8.41 -17.90 -20.64
CA LEU A 191 -7.64 -16.94 -19.84
C LEU A 191 -7.02 -15.83 -20.70
N GLN A 192 -6.44 -16.18 -21.85
CA GLN A 192 -5.87 -15.19 -22.77
C GLN A 192 -6.92 -14.22 -23.32
N GLU A 193 -8.12 -14.71 -23.60
CA GLU A 193 -9.25 -13.88 -24.03
C GLU A 193 -9.69 -12.94 -22.91
N TRP A 194 -9.84 -13.46 -21.69
CA TRP A 194 -10.17 -12.66 -20.51
C TRP A 194 -9.13 -11.57 -20.24
N GLU A 195 -7.83 -11.86 -20.31
CA GLU A 195 -6.77 -10.86 -20.15
C GLU A 195 -6.91 -9.73 -21.17
N LYS A 196 -7.08 -10.07 -22.46
CA LYS A 196 -7.23 -9.07 -23.53
C LYS A 196 -8.48 -8.21 -23.35
N GLU A 197 -9.61 -8.81 -23.03
CA GLU A 197 -10.86 -8.06 -22.82
C GLU A 197 -10.78 -7.14 -21.61
N THR A 198 -10.23 -7.64 -20.52
CA THR A 198 -10.14 -6.87 -19.28
C THR A 198 -9.10 -5.76 -19.38
N ASP A 199 -8.00 -5.93 -20.12
CA ASP A 199 -7.05 -4.85 -20.40
C ASP A 199 -7.71 -3.65 -21.05
N VAL A 200 -8.55 -3.89 -22.05
CA VAL A 200 -9.30 -2.81 -22.71
C VAL A 200 -10.24 -2.14 -21.72
N LYS A 201 -10.99 -2.91 -20.91
CA LYS A 201 -11.93 -2.37 -19.91
C LYS A 201 -11.21 -1.58 -18.80
N MET A 202 -10.02 -2.04 -18.38
CA MET A 202 -9.20 -1.39 -17.35
C MET A 202 -8.70 0.00 -17.79
N ASN A 203 -8.54 0.24 -19.09
CA ASN A 203 -8.20 1.58 -19.63
C ASN A 203 -9.36 2.58 -19.51
N TYR A 204 -10.60 2.10 -19.42
CA TYR A 204 -11.79 2.93 -19.23
C TYR A 204 -12.18 3.10 -17.76
N LEU A 205 -11.44 2.48 -16.84
CA LEU A 205 -11.72 2.57 -15.40
C LEU A 205 -11.25 3.92 -14.85
N GLY A 206 -12.15 4.90 -14.83
CA GLY A 206 -11.91 6.24 -14.34
C GLY A 206 -12.25 6.43 -12.86
N LYS A 207 -11.94 7.62 -12.32
CA LYS A 207 -12.23 8.02 -10.93
C LYS A 207 -13.69 7.79 -10.55
N ASP A 208 -14.62 8.17 -11.42
CA ASP A 208 -16.06 8.05 -11.16
C ASP A 208 -16.52 6.59 -11.05
N ASN A 209 -15.91 5.68 -11.82
CA ASN A 209 -16.18 4.25 -11.70
C ASN A 209 -15.75 3.72 -10.33
N ILE A 210 -14.58 4.15 -9.85
CA ILE A 210 -14.06 3.75 -8.52
C ILE A 210 -14.89 4.35 -7.39
N LEU A 211 -15.26 5.63 -7.47
CA LEU A 211 -16.13 6.28 -6.49
C LEU A 211 -17.46 5.57 -6.38
N LYS A 212 -18.09 5.28 -7.51
CA LYS A 212 -19.33 4.50 -7.55
C LYS A 212 -19.14 3.13 -6.90
N ALA A 213 -18.02 2.45 -7.16
CA ALA A 213 -17.75 1.15 -6.56
C ALA A 213 -17.67 1.19 -5.03
N PHE A 214 -17.18 2.27 -4.41
CA PHE A 214 -17.21 2.43 -2.94
C PHE A 214 -18.62 2.58 -2.36
N GLU A 215 -19.61 2.98 -3.18
CA GLU A 215 -21.00 3.17 -2.77
C GLU A 215 -21.91 1.97 -3.12
N THR A 216 -21.40 1.07 -3.98
CA THR A 216 -22.07 -0.15 -4.40
C THR A 216 -22.04 -1.21 -3.28
N GLU A 217 -23.16 -1.92 -3.07
CA GLU A 217 -23.26 -3.05 -2.14
C GLU A 217 -22.39 -4.26 -2.55
N ASP A 218 -22.03 -5.11 -1.59
CA ASP A 218 -21.18 -6.28 -1.85
C ASP A 218 -21.86 -7.36 -2.71
N ALA A 219 -23.20 -7.38 -2.73
CA ALA A 219 -23.99 -8.37 -3.46
C ALA A 219 -24.24 -8.02 -4.95
N ASN A 220 -23.78 -6.84 -5.40
CA ASN A 220 -23.95 -6.42 -6.79
C ASN A 220 -22.92 -7.07 -7.73
N ASP A 221 -23.16 -6.95 -9.04
CA ASP A 221 -22.24 -7.39 -10.09
C ASP A 221 -21.86 -6.20 -11.00
N PRO A 222 -20.60 -5.71 -10.98
CA PRO A 222 -19.51 -6.16 -10.12
C PRO A 222 -19.73 -5.77 -8.65
N PRO A 223 -19.05 -6.46 -7.70
CA PRO A 223 -19.17 -6.17 -6.28
C PRO A 223 -18.65 -4.76 -5.94
N GLY A 224 -19.10 -4.26 -4.79
CA GLY A 224 -18.58 -3.02 -4.23
C GLY A 224 -17.10 -3.11 -3.87
N LEU A 225 -16.40 -1.99 -4.03
CA LEU A 225 -15.02 -1.85 -3.58
C LEU A 225 -15.00 -1.50 -2.08
N ARG A 226 -14.09 -2.11 -1.33
CA ARG A 226 -14.00 -1.94 0.13
C ARG A 226 -12.62 -1.51 0.56
N PHE A 227 -12.60 -0.80 1.67
CA PHE A 227 -11.37 -0.54 2.41
C PHE A 227 -11.05 -1.72 3.33
N TRP A 228 -9.80 -1.80 3.71
CA TRP A 228 -9.26 -2.74 4.68
C TRP A 228 -8.51 -1.96 5.76
N TRP A 229 -8.58 -2.47 6.98
CA TRP A 229 -7.74 -2.00 8.07
C TRP A 229 -6.37 -2.66 7.99
N GLU A 230 -5.36 -1.88 7.63
CA GLU A 230 -3.96 -2.29 7.78
C GLU A 230 -3.50 -1.90 9.19
N TYR A 231 -3.46 -2.89 10.09
CA TYR A 231 -3.07 -2.68 11.49
C TYR A 231 -1.57 -2.46 11.61
N LEU A 232 -1.20 -1.43 12.37
CA LEU A 232 0.16 -1.04 12.69
C LEU A 232 0.39 -1.30 14.18
N THR A 233 1.15 -2.36 14.48
CA THR A 233 1.50 -2.72 15.87
C THR A 233 2.87 -2.14 16.21
N CYS A 234 2.96 -1.31 17.24
CA CYS A 234 4.23 -0.76 17.65
C CYS A 234 5.08 -1.83 18.35
N VAL A 235 6.28 -2.06 17.82
CA VAL A 235 7.24 -3.03 18.40
C VAL A 235 8.36 -2.35 19.17
N GLY A 236 8.48 -1.01 19.06
CA GLY A 236 9.45 -0.23 19.81
C GLY A 236 9.60 1.19 19.29
N TRP A 237 10.43 1.96 19.97
CA TRP A 237 10.81 3.31 19.57
C TRP A 237 12.33 3.41 19.55
N ASP A 238 12.90 3.67 18.38
CA ASP A 238 14.34 3.62 18.12
C ASP A 238 15.00 4.97 18.44
N GLU A 239 15.55 5.09 19.65
CA GLU A 239 16.15 6.32 20.17
C GLU A 239 17.43 6.71 19.45
N ASP A 240 18.26 5.73 19.09
CA ASP A 240 19.52 5.95 18.38
C ASP A 240 19.27 6.50 16.99
N LEU A 241 18.33 5.89 16.26
CA LEU A 241 17.92 6.38 14.95
C LEU A 241 17.34 7.78 15.03
N TYR A 242 16.42 8.03 15.97
CA TYR A 242 15.82 9.35 16.13
C TYR A 242 16.87 10.43 16.40
N SER A 243 17.80 10.15 17.32
CA SER A 243 18.89 11.06 17.68
C SER A 243 19.79 11.36 16.46
N LEU A 244 20.14 10.32 15.70
CA LEU A 244 20.90 10.47 14.45
C LEU A 244 20.18 11.36 13.43
N LEU A 245 18.87 11.18 13.24
CA LEU A 245 18.07 12.00 12.33
C LEU A 245 18.05 13.47 12.76
N VAL A 246 17.88 13.74 14.06
CA VAL A 246 17.91 15.10 14.61
C VAL A 246 19.27 15.77 14.35
N GLU A 247 20.37 15.06 14.56
CA GLU A 247 21.71 15.58 14.29
C GLU A 247 21.94 15.87 12.81
N LEU A 248 21.53 14.96 11.93
CA LEU A 248 21.70 15.11 10.48
C LEU A 248 20.85 16.27 9.94
N GLN A 249 19.63 16.46 10.45
CA GLN A 249 18.80 17.62 10.11
C GLN A 249 19.45 18.93 10.53
N LYS A 250 20.01 19.01 11.75
CA LYS A 250 20.75 20.20 12.20
C LYS A 250 21.93 20.51 11.28
N LYS A 251 22.75 19.51 10.94
CA LYS A 251 23.90 19.67 10.03
C LYS A 251 23.47 20.12 8.63
N SER A 252 22.39 19.56 8.09
CA SER A 252 21.85 19.94 6.77
C SER A 252 21.32 21.38 6.74
N THR A 253 20.74 21.84 7.85
CA THR A 253 20.21 23.22 7.97
C THR A 253 21.31 24.26 8.06
N HIS A 254 22.49 23.90 8.61
CA HIS A 254 23.67 24.79 8.67
C HIS A 254 24.48 24.87 7.38
N LEU A 255 24.19 24.02 6.38
CA LEU A 255 24.87 23.98 5.08
C LEU A 255 24.10 24.73 3.97
N ARG A 256 23.00 25.40 4.32
CA ARG A 256 22.23 26.30 3.44
C ARG A 256 22.39 27.74 3.90
#